data_AF-A0A957VRA5-F1
#
_entry.id   AF-A0A957VRA5-F1
#
_cell.length_a   1.000
_cell.length_b   1.000
_cell.length_c   1.000
_cell.angle_alpha   90.00
_cell.angle_beta   90.00
_cell.angle_gamma   90.00
#
_symmetry.space_group_name_H-M   'P 1'
#
loop_
_entity.id
_entity.type
_entity.pdbx_description
1 polymer ?
#
loop_
_entity_poly.entity_id
_entity_poly.type
_entity_poly.pdbx_seq_one_letter_code
_entity_poly.pdbx_strand_id
1 'polypeptide(L)'
;ICVATLDLFAHILGGEVGNMALKMLATGGVYLGGGIPPRILARLQEPDFLVSISRKGRFQTLLDTIPVHVIVDPEVTLHGAAYDGLMALRGRSSLT
;
A
#
# COMPACT_ATOMS: atom_id res chain seq x y z
N ILE A 1 -24.85 -1.22 10.11
CA ILE A 1 -24.35 -0.11 9.27
C ILE A 1 -22.83 0.01 9.36
N CYS A 2 -22.23 0.25 10.53
CA CYS A 2 -20.77 0.48 10.65
C CYS A 2 -19.89 -0.66 10.11
N VAL A 3 -20.24 -1.92 10.38
CA VAL A 3 -19.53 -3.08 9.83
C VAL A 3 -19.57 -3.06 8.30
N ALA A 4 -20.76 -2.98 7.72
CA ALA A 4 -20.94 -2.87 6.27
C ALA A 4 -20.19 -1.68 5.65
N THR A 5 -20.07 -0.56 6.37
CA THR A 5 -19.26 0.59 5.93
C THR A 5 -17.77 0.24 5.87
N LEU A 6 -17.24 -0.45 6.88
CA LEU A 6 -15.84 -0.89 6.88
C LEU A 6 -15.57 -1.92 5.79
N ASP A 7 -16.52 -2.82 5.54
CA ASP A 7 -16.38 -3.86 4.51
C ASP A 7 -16.40 -3.22 3.11
N LEU A 8 -17.30 -2.25 2.88
CA LEU A 8 -17.30 -1.44 1.65
C LEU A 8 -16.01 -0.63 1.49
N PHE A 9 -15.52 -0.02 2.57
CA PHE A 9 -14.25 0.71 2.55
C PHE A 9 -13.08 -0.20 2.14
N ALA A 10 -12.98 -1.39 2.72
CA ALA A 10 -11.94 -2.36 2.36
C ALA A 10 -12.05 -2.77 0.88
N HIS A 11 -13.26 -3.03 0.38
CA HIS A 11 -13.48 -3.38 -1.02
C HIS A 11 -13.06 -2.25 -1.99
N ILE A 12 -13.39 -1.01 -1.67
CA ILE A 12 -12.98 0.16 -2.46
C ILE A 12 -11.45 0.33 -2.40
N LEU A 13 -10.87 0.20 -1.22
CA LEU A 13 -9.42 0.31 -1.03
C LEU A 13 -8.67 -0.74 -1.86
N GLY A 14 -9.11 -1.99 -1.85
CA GLY A 14 -8.48 -3.03 -2.65
C GLY A 14 -8.64 -2.79 -4.17
N GLY A 15 -9.82 -2.34 -4.60
CA GLY A 15 -10.03 -1.91 -5.98
C GLY A 15 -9.08 -0.79 -6.44
N GLU A 16 -8.73 0.14 -5.54
CA GLU A 16 -7.76 1.22 -5.79
C GLU A 16 -6.31 0.74 -5.75
N VAL A 17 -5.97 -0.19 -4.84
CA VAL A 17 -4.66 -0.87 -4.85
C VAL A 17 -4.42 -1.55 -6.20
N GLY A 18 -5.43 -2.25 -6.74
CA GLY A 18 -5.35 -2.85 -8.08
C GLY A 18 -5.19 -1.82 -9.20
N ASN A 19 -5.86 -0.67 -9.11
CA ASN A 19 -5.67 0.42 -10.07
C ASN A 19 -4.25 0.98 -10.04
N MET A 20 -3.73 1.25 -8.83
CA MET A 20 -2.40 1.82 -8.63
C MET A 20 -1.31 0.86 -9.12
N ALA A 21 -1.47 -0.43 -8.79
CA ALA A 21 -0.56 -1.49 -9.23
C ALA A 21 -0.43 -1.54 -10.76
N LEU A 22 -1.54 -1.41 -11.49
CA LEU A 22 -1.51 -1.37 -12.96
C LEU A 22 -0.99 -0.05 -13.51
N LYS A 23 -1.37 1.09 -12.89
CA LYS A 23 -0.97 2.43 -13.35
C LYS A 23 0.54 2.62 -13.28
N MET A 24 1.17 2.10 -12.23
CA MET A 24 2.60 2.25 -11.97
C MET A 24 3.43 1.01 -12.37
N LEU A 25 2.76 -0.07 -12.79
CA LEU A 25 3.38 -1.40 -12.94
C LEU A 25 4.20 -1.77 -11.69
N ALA A 26 3.57 -1.70 -10.52
CA ALA A 26 4.21 -1.80 -9.21
C ALA A 26 4.64 -3.23 -8.85
N THR A 27 5.51 -3.85 -9.67
CA THR A 27 5.98 -5.24 -9.49
C THR A 27 6.78 -5.45 -8.21
N GLY A 28 7.38 -4.39 -7.66
CA GLY A 28 8.02 -4.40 -6.34
C GLY A 28 7.04 -4.39 -5.15
N GLY A 29 5.74 -4.27 -5.43
CA GLY A 29 4.67 -4.28 -4.43
C GLY A 29 4.00 -2.94 -4.19
N VAL A 30 2.84 -2.99 -3.53
CA VAL A 30 2.08 -1.83 -3.07
C VAL A 30 2.13 -1.77 -1.55
N TYR A 31 2.50 -0.62 -1.00
CA TYR A 31 2.64 -0.42 0.45
C TYR A 31 1.54 0.51 0.96
N LEU A 32 0.67 -0.02 1.81
CA LEU A 32 -0.40 0.70 2.48
C LEU A 32 0.14 1.36 3.76
N GLY A 33 0.35 2.68 3.68
CA GLY A 33 0.67 3.52 4.82
C GLY A 33 -0.54 4.24 5.40
N GLY A 34 -0.31 5.04 6.44
CA GLY A 34 -1.33 5.83 7.12
C GLY A 34 -1.98 5.11 8.31
N GLY A 35 -2.80 5.83 9.06
CA GLY A 35 -3.31 5.34 10.36
C GLY A 35 -4.44 4.31 10.27
N ILE A 36 -5.15 4.23 9.14
CA ILE A 36 -6.31 3.34 9.00
C ILE A 36 -5.89 1.88 8.72
N PRO A 37 -5.04 1.58 7.72
CA PRO A 37 -4.74 0.18 7.36
C PRO A 37 -4.25 -0.69 8.52
N PRO A 38 -3.37 -0.24 9.43
CA PRO A 38 -2.97 -1.05 10.59
C PRO A 38 -4.11 -1.32 11.58
N ARG A 39 -5.09 -0.41 11.69
CA ARG A 39 -6.24 -0.54 12.62
C ARG A 39 -7.32 -1.49 12.11
N ILE A 40 -7.35 -1.76 10.81
CA ILE A 40 -8.31 -2.66 10.17
C ILE A 40 -7.64 -3.91 9.57
N LEU A 41 -6.44 -4.27 10.05
CA LEU A 41 -5.61 -5.33 9.47
C LEU A 41 -6.36 -6.65 9.29
N ALA A 42 -7.20 -7.04 10.25
CA ALA A 42 -8.02 -8.25 10.15
C ALA A 42 -8.90 -8.28 8.89
N ARG A 43 -9.52 -7.15 8.52
CA ARG A 43 -10.33 -7.02 7.30
C ARG A 43 -9.50 -7.03 6.02
N LEU A 44 -8.28 -6.47 6.08
CA LEU A 44 -7.37 -6.46 4.93
C LEU A 44 -6.74 -7.84 4.65
N GLN A 45 -6.83 -8.76 5.62
CA GLN A 45 -6.41 -10.16 5.47
C GLN A 45 -7.54 -11.07 4.98
N GLU A 46 -8.77 -10.57 4.89
CA GLU A 46 -9.89 -11.34 4.37
C GLU A 46 -9.77 -11.55 2.86
N PRO A 47 -10.20 -12.72 2.34
CA PRO A 47 -10.14 -13.01 0.90
C PRO A 47 -10.84 -11.95 0.03
N ASP A 48 -11.92 -11.34 0.53
CA ASP A 48 -12.69 -10.33 -0.21
C ASP A 48 -11.87 -9.09 -0.56
N PHE A 49 -10.93 -8.69 0.32
CA PHE A 49 -10.00 -7.60 0.04
C PHE A 49 -9.06 -7.97 -1.12
N LEU A 50 -8.44 -9.15 -1.06
CA LEU A 50 -7.52 -9.63 -2.10
C LEU A 50 -8.24 -9.82 -3.45
N VAL A 51 -9.45 -10.36 -3.44
CA VAL A 51 -10.29 -10.48 -4.65
C VAL A 51 -10.60 -9.12 -5.24
N SER A 52 -10.89 -8.10 -4.42
CA SER A 52 -11.17 -6.74 -4.92
C SER A 52 -9.96 -6.10 -5.61
N ILE A 53 -8.73 -6.46 -5.21
CA ILE A 53 -7.49 -6.01 -5.85
C ILE A 53 -7.38 -6.57 -7.26
N SER A 54 -7.51 -7.89 -7.41
CA SER A 54 -7.26 -8.57 -8.69
C SER A 54 -8.46 -8.63 -9.63
N ARG A 55 -9.61 -8.07 -9.23
CA ARG A 55 -10.83 -7.92 -10.07
C ARG A 55 -10.67 -6.90 -11.20
N LYS A 56 -9.74 -7.16 -12.13
CA LYS A 56 -9.41 -6.34 -13.31
C LYS A 56 -9.36 -7.17 -14.60
N GLY A 57 -10.18 -8.22 -14.69
CA GLY A 57 -10.33 -9.05 -15.88
C GLY A 57 -9.01 -9.65 -16.35
N ARG A 58 -8.61 -9.37 -17.60
CA ARG A 58 -7.35 -9.87 -18.19
C ARG A 58 -6.07 -9.54 -17.42
N PHE A 59 -6.11 -8.57 -16.51
CA PHE A 59 -4.96 -8.20 -15.68
C PHE A 59 -4.90 -8.95 -14.35
N GLN A 60 -5.87 -9.82 -14.05
CA GLN A 60 -5.91 -10.59 -12.80
C GLN A 60 -4.61 -11.36 -12.56
N THR A 61 -4.13 -12.12 -13.55
CA THR A 61 -2.89 -12.90 -13.43
C THR A 61 -1.66 -12.03 -13.13
N LEU A 62 -1.61 -10.80 -13.65
CA LEU A 62 -0.53 -9.88 -13.32
C LEU A 62 -0.66 -9.39 -11.86
N LEU A 63 -1.86 -8.99 -11.46
CA LEU A 63 -2.13 -8.46 -10.12
C LEU A 63 -1.93 -9.50 -9.02
N ASP A 64 -2.23 -10.77 -9.29
CA ASP A 64 -2.01 -11.88 -8.35
C ASP A 64 -0.52 -12.10 -8.02
N THR A 65 0.40 -11.57 -8.84
CA THR A 65 1.85 -11.63 -8.58
C THR A 65 2.40 -10.41 -7.83
N ILE A 66 1.62 -9.34 -7.71
CA ILE A 66 2.06 -8.09 -7.06
C ILE A 66 1.80 -8.18 -5.56
N PRO A 67 2.83 -8.10 -4.70
CA PRO A 67 2.63 -8.18 -3.26
C PRO A 67 2.01 -6.90 -2.71
N VAL A 68 1.15 -7.03 -1.70
CA VAL A 68 0.55 -5.89 -0.99
C VAL A 68 0.96 -5.96 0.47
N HIS A 69 1.52 -4.86 0.98
CA HIS A 69 2.07 -4.77 2.32
C HIS A 69 1.33 -3.70 3.13
N VAL A 70 1.08 -3.96 4.40
CA VAL A 70 0.60 -2.95 5.35
C VAL A 70 1.78 -2.52 6.21
N ILE A 71 2.07 -1.22 6.25
CA ILE A 71 3.13 -0.68 7.09
C ILE A 71 2.60 -0.57 8.53
N VAL A 72 3.14 -1.36 9.44
CA VAL A 72 2.72 -1.42 10.85
C VAL A 72 3.62 -0.64 11.81
N ASP A 73 4.79 -0.18 11.33
CA ASP A 73 5.71 0.64 12.11
C ASP A 73 5.11 2.06 12.32
N PRO A 74 4.82 2.48 13.57
CA PRO A 74 4.24 3.79 13.84
C PRO A 74 5.22 4.95 13.56
N GLU A 75 6.52 4.68 13.53
CA GLU A 75 7.57 5.69 13.31
C GLU A 75 8.06 5.73 11.86
N VAL A 76 7.47 4.95 10.94
CA VAL A 76 7.90 4.88 9.54
C VAL A 76 8.04 6.24 8.87
N THR A 77 7.14 7.18 9.18
CA THR A 77 7.20 8.54 8.63
C THR A 77 8.39 9.32 9.17
N LEU A 78 8.73 9.15 10.45
CA LEU A 78 9.92 9.75 11.06
C LEU A 78 11.19 9.12 10.50
N HIS A 79 11.23 7.80 10.30
CA HIS A 79 12.32 7.10 9.64
C HIS A 79 12.56 7.63 8.22
N GLY A 80 11.50 7.79 7.43
CA GLY A 80 11.57 8.37 6.09
C GLY A 80 12.11 9.80 6.10
N ALA A 81 11.63 10.65 7.02
CA ALA A 81 12.11 12.02 7.17
C ALA A 81 13.60 12.10 7.58
N ALA A 82 14.02 11.25 8.52
CA ALA A 82 15.42 11.16 8.96
C ALA A 82 16.33 10.69 7.82
N TYR A 83 15.89 9.69 7.04
CA TYR A 83 16.62 9.19 5.89
C TYR A 83 16.81 10.27 4.82
N ASP A 84 15.73 10.96 4.44
CA ASP A 84 15.78 12.03 3.43
C ASP A 84 16.72 13.18 3.88
N GLY A 85 16.61 13.59 5.15
CA GLY A 85 17.52 14.59 5.74
C GLY A 85 18.99 14.16 5.68
N LEU A 86 19.30 12.90 6.00
CA LEU A 86 20.66 12.36 5.91
C LEU A 86 21.17 12.32 4.46
N MET A 87 20.33 11.91 3.50
CA MET A 87 20.71 11.88 2.08
C MET A 87 20.99 13.29 1.55
N ALA A 88 20.17 14.28 1.94
CA ALA A 88 20.37 15.67 1.58
C ALA A 88 21.69 16.24 2.15
N LEU A 89 22.13 15.80 3.33
CA LEU A 89 23.44 16.19 3.87
C LEU A 89 24.59 15.51 3.12
N ARG A 90 24.46 14.22 2.77
CA ARG A 90 25.50 13.48 2.03
C ARG A 90 25.69 13.97 0.59
N GLY A 91 24.62 14.28 -0.12
CA GLY A 91 24.68 14.79 -1.50
C GLY A 91 25.35 16.18 -1.60
N ARG A 92 25.29 16.99 -0.53
CA ARG A 92 25.98 18.29 -0.47
C ARG A 92 27.50 18.18 -0.32
N SER A 93 28.03 17.03 0.12
CA SER A 93 29.48 16.82 0.30
C SER A 93 30.21 16.48 -1.01
N SER A 94 29.51 16.27 -2.13
CA SER A 94 30.12 15.91 -3.43
C SER A 94 30.29 17.09 -4.39
N LEU A 95 29.95 18.32 -3.98
CA LEU A 95 30.02 19.54 -4.79
C LEU A 95 31.12 20.53 -4.33
N THR A 96 32.06 20.07 -3.50
CA THR A 96 33.28 20.78 -3.10
C THR A 96 34.48 19.91 -3.38
#